data_AF-A0A7W0TU65-F1
#
_entry.id   AF-A0A7W0TU65-F1
#
_cell.length_a   1.000
_cell.length_b   1.000
_cell.length_c   1.000
_cell.angle_alpha   90.00
_cell.angle_beta   90.00
_cell.angle_gamma   90.00
#
_symmetry.space_group_name_H-M   'P 1'
#
loop_
_entity.id
_entity.type
_entity.pdbx_description
1 polymer ?
#
loop_
_entity_poly.entity_id
_entity_poly.type
_entity_poly.pdbx_seq_one_letter_code
_entity_poly.pdbx_strand_id
1 'polypeptide(L)'
;MTALPLPASAPGLGLLRAPGAILFVSCYELGHQPVALAGPLAVLRAAGFAPAAVDTAVEPLPDETVAAAKLVAIAVPMHTALRLGVAVAATVRRANPAAHVCFYGLYATLNAGHLLGTESARRRDGESASSSSTGRAGEAGGDTTPSPLSLP
;
A
#
# COMPACT_ATOMS: atom_id res chain seq x y z
N MET A 1 -5.37 -18.80 29.40
CA MET A 1 -5.42 -17.44 28.79
C MET A 1 -6.62 -17.42 27.86
N THR A 2 -7.76 -16.93 28.34
CA THR A 2 -9.02 -16.92 27.58
C THR A 2 -9.07 -15.63 26.77
N ALA A 3 -9.15 -15.74 25.44
CA ALA A 3 -9.37 -14.57 24.59
C ALA A 3 -10.71 -13.93 24.96
N LEU A 4 -10.68 -12.65 25.34
CA LEU A 4 -11.89 -11.87 25.59
C LEU A 4 -12.71 -11.85 24.29
N PRO A 5 -14.02 -12.20 24.30
CA PRO A 5 -14.84 -12.14 23.10
C PRO A 5 -14.83 -10.71 22.56
N LEU A 6 -14.43 -10.55 21.30
CA LEU A 6 -14.49 -9.25 20.63
C LEU A 6 -15.94 -8.73 20.73
N PRO A 7 -16.16 -7.45 21.09
CA PRO A 7 -17.49 -6.90 21.22
C PRO A 7 -18.26 -7.10 19.91
N ALA A 8 -19.36 -7.85 20.00
CA ALA A 8 -20.28 -7.98 18.89
C ALA A 8 -20.88 -6.60 18.58
N SER A 9 -20.80 -6.21 17.31
CA SER A 9 -21.37 -4.98 16.73
C SER A 9 -20.55 -3.69 16.94
N ALA A 10 -19.38 -3.61 16.30
CA ALA A 10 -19.01 -2.36 15.65
C ALA A 10 -19.64 -2.32 14.25
N PRO A 11 -20.45 -1.30 13.89
CA PRO A 11 -21.00 -1.19 12.54
C PRO A 11 -19.86 -1.19 11.52
N GLY A 12 -19.85 -2.19 10.63
CA GLY A 12 -18.78 -2.42 9.64
C GLY A 12 -18.09 -3.78 9.75
N LEU A 13 -18.01 -4.40 10.93
CA LEU A 13 -17.37 -5.72 11.09
C LEU A 13 -18.11 -6.85 10.38
N GLY A 14 -19.44 -6.73 10.21
CA GLY A 14 -20.24 -7.71 9.46
C GLY A 14 -19.78 -7.88 8.01
N LEU A 15 -19.32 -6.80 7.38
CA LEU A 15 -18.80 -6.81 6.01
C LEU A 15 -17.47 -7.56 5.89
N LEU A 16 -16.69 -7.63 6.97
CA LEU A 16 -15.41 -8.35 7.03
C LEU A 16 -15.55 -9.84 7.28
N ARG A 17 -16.75 -10.31 7.68
CA ARG A 17 -17.03 -11.74 7.89
C ARG A 17 -17.31 -12.50 6.61
N ALA A 18 -17.60 -11.78 5.51
CA ALA A 18 -17.81 -12.40 4.21
C ALA A 18 -16.54 -13.15 3.74
N PRO A 19 -16.68 -14.25 2.99
CA PRO A 19 -15.54 -14.99 2.45
C PRO A 19 -14.57 -14.08 1.68
N GLY A 20 -13.29 -14.13 2.04
CA GLY A 20 -12.23 -13.36 1.37
C GLY A 20 -12.23 -11.85 1.67
N ALA A 21 -13.15 -11.34 2.50
CA ALA A 21 -13.18 -9.91 2.84
C ALA A 21 -11.95 -9.45 3.64
N ILE A 22 -11.26 -10.38 4.31
CA ILE A 22 -9.95 -10.19 4.91
C ILE A 22 -8.96 -11.06 4.14
N LEU A 23 -7.94 -10.45 3.55
CA LEU A 23 -6.88 -11.12 2.82
C LEU A 23 -5.57 -10.96 3.58
N PHE A 24 -4.91 -12.08 3.89
CA PHE A 24 -3.53 -12.10 4.36
C PHE A 24 -2.58 -12.37 3.21
N VAL A 25 -1.50 -11.61 3.13
CA VAL A 25 -0.45 -11.82 2.13
C VAL A 25 0.88 -12.04 2.81
N SER A 26 1.49 -13.20 2.58
CA SER A 26 2.93 -13.39 2.79
C SER A 26 3.64 -13.09 1.48
N CYS A 27 4.74 -12.35 1.56
CA CYS A 27 5.51 -12.02 0.36
C CYS A 27 6.77 -12.87 0.22
N TYR A 28 7.27 -13.39 1.36
CA TYR A 28 8.51 -14.14 1.47
C TYR A 28 8.77 -14.57 2.92
N GLU A 29 8.92 -15.88 3.16
CA GLU A 29 9.40 -16.44 4.43
C GLU A 29 10.53 -17.47 4.23
N LEU A 30 11.50 -17.16 3.37
CA LEU A 30 12.71 -18.01 3.14
C LEU A 30 12.39 -19.45 2.70
N GLY A 31 11.25 -19.68 2.04
CA GLY A 31 10.81 -21.02 1.62
C GLY A 31 10.15 -21.84 2.72
N HIS A 32 9.92 -21.27 3.91
CA HIS A 32 9.09 -21.87 4.95
C HIS A 32 7.61 -21.60 4.70
N GLN A 33 6.76 -22.50 5.23
CA GLN A 33 5.33 -22.20 5.34
C GLN A 33 5.17 -20.88 6.11
N PRO A 34 4.29 -19.97 5.68
CA PRO A 34 4.24 -18.63 6.24
C PRO A 34 3.64 -18.65 7.66
N VAL A 35 4.52 -18.80 8.65
CA VAL A 35 4.17 -18.91 10.07
C VAL A 35 3.51 -17.63 10.55
N ALA A 36 3.88 -16.49 9.96
CA ALA A 36 3.28 -15.20 10.28
C ALA A 36 1.77 -15.12 9.97
N LEU A 37 1.23 -16.04 9.16
CA LEU A 37 -0.20 -16.10 8.84
C LEU A 37 -0.99 -17.04 9.77
N ALA A 38 -0.37 -18.12 10.26
CA ALA A 38 -1.08 -19.20 10.94
C ALA A 38 -1.84 -18.74 12.19
N GLY A 39 -1.18 -17.97 13.06
CA GLY A 39 -1.80 -17.43 14.28
C GLY A 39 -2.98 -16.47 14.00
N PRO A 40 -2.76 -15.38 13.24
CA PRO A 40 -3.83 -14.45 12.89
C PRO A 40 -5.03 -15.10 12.20
N LEU A 41 -4.78 -16.03 11.25
CA LEU A 41 -5.84 -16.76 10.57
C LEU A 41 -6.66 -17.62 11.53
N ALA A 42 -6.01 -18.34 12.45
CA ALA A 42 -6.70 -19.19 13.43
C ALA A 42 -7.60 -18.36 14.36
N VAL A 43 -7.10 -17.22 14.85
CA VAL A 43 -7.87 -16.31 15.71
C VAL A 43 -9.09 -15.75 14.99
N LEU A 44 -8.94 -15.30 13.74
CA LEU A 44 -10.05 -14.75 12.96
C LEU A 44 -11.08 -15.80 12.59
N ARG A 45 -10.65 -17.01 12.19
CA ARG A 45 -11.57 -18.12 11.92
C ARG A 45 -12.37 -18.52 13.15
N ALA A 46 -11.71 -18.64 14.31
CA ALA A 46 -12.38 -18.91 15.58
C ALA A 46 -13.41 -17.82 15.97
N ALA A 47 -13.15 -16.57 15.57
CA ALA A 47 -14.07 -15.46 15.77
C ALA A 47 -15.20 -15.38 14.71
N GLY A 48 -15.28 -16.32 13.76
CA GLY A 48 -16.32 -16.41 12.73
C GLY A 48 -16.09 -15.52 11.50
N PHE A 49 -14.84 -15.20 11.20
CA PHE A 49 -14.45 -14.57 9.93
C PHE A 49 -13.99 -15.64 8.93
N ALA A 50 -14.06 -15.34 7.64
CA ALA A 50 -13.62 -16.23 6.57
C ALA A 50 -12.45 -15.62 5.77
N PRO A 51 -11.26 -15.47 6.40
CA PRO A 51 -10.11 -14.84 5.75
C PRO A 51 -9.49 -15.75 4.67
N ALA A 52 -9.04 -15.12 3.60
CA ALA A 52 -8.18 -15.71 2.57
C ALA A 52 -6.70 -15.47 2.91
N ALA A 53 -5.81 -16.31 2.38
CA ALA A 53 -4.38 -16.19 2.55
C ALA A 53 -3.68 -16.54 1.23
N VAL A 54 -2.70 -15.73 0.84
CA VAL A 54 -1.88 -15.94 -0.37
C VAL A 54 -0.42 -15.79 0.00
N ASP A 55 0.43 -16.68 -0.50
CA ASP A 55 1.88 -16.54 -0.44
C ASP A 55 2.41 -16.17 -1.83
N THR A 56 2.75 -14.90 -2.03
CA THR A 56 3.20 -14.42 -3.33
C THR A 56 4.60 -14.88 -3.71
N ALA A 57 5.33 -15.55 -2.79
CA ALA A 57 6.57 -16.24 -3.12
C ALA A 57 6.32 -17.60 -3.80
N VAL A 58 5.12 -18.16 -3.65
CA VAL A 58 4.74 -19.49 -4.15
C VAL A 58 3.79 -19.39 -5.33
N GLU A 59 2.81 -18.47 -5.26
CA GLU A 59 1.78 -18.32 -6.29
C GLU A 59 1.53 -16.83 -6.63
N PRO A 60 1.01 -16.52 -7.83
CA PRO A 60 0.57 -15.17 -8.15
C PRO A 60 -0.58 -14.72 -7.25
N LEU A 61 -0.67 -13.41 -7.00
CA LEU A 61 -1.81 -12.82 -6.28
C LEU A 61 -3.06 -12.82 -7.19
N PRO A 62 -4.13 -13.59 -6.88
CA PRO A 62 -5.28 -13.70 -7.77
C PRO A 62 -6.16 -12.44 -7.75
N ASP A 63 -6.55 -11.95 -8.94
CA ASP A 63 -7.32 -10.71 -9.09
C ASP A 63 -8.68 -10.79 -8.38
N GLU A 64 -9.35 -11.95 -8.42
CA GLU A 64 -10.62 -12.17 -7.73
C GLU A 64 -10.48 -12.08 -6.21
N THR A 65 -9.35 -12.52 -5.67
CA THR A 65 -9.06 -12.46 -4.24
C THR A 65 -8.82 -11.01 -3.81
N VAL A 66 -8.12 -10.24 -4.64
CA VAL A 66 -7.90 -8.80 -4.42
C VAL A 66 -9.21 -8.02 -4.53
N ALA A 67 -10.06 -8.32 -5.51
CA ALA A 67 -11.33 -7.65 -5.72
C ALA A 67 -12.33 -7.88 -4.58
N ALA A 68 -12.35 -9.08 -3.98
CA ALA A 68 -13.21 -9.42 -2.85
C ALA A 68 -12.75 -8.78 -1.52
N ALA A 69 -11.45 -8.47 -1.40
CA ALA A 69 -10.86 -8.00 -0.16
C ALA A 69 -11.32 -6.57 0.22
N LYS A 70 -11.68 -6.39 1.48
CA LYS A 70 -11.94 -5.08 2.11
C LYS A 70 -10.78 -4.66 3.00
N LEU A 71 -10.09 -5.65 3.58
CA LEU A 71 -8.86 -5.49 4.33
C LEU A 71 -7.79 -6.42 3.75
N VAL A 72 -6.62 -5.88 3.48
CA VAL A 72 -5.43 -6.62 3.05
C VAL A 72 -4.32 -6.41 4.07
N ALA A 73 -3.90 -7.49 4.74
CA ALA A 73 -2.86 -7.49 5.74
C ALA A 73 -1.59 -8.16 5.19
N ILE A 74 -0.53 -7.38 5.01
CA ILE A 74 0.73 -7.83 4.40
C ILE A 74 1.76 -8.11 5.51
N ALA A 75 2.22 -9.36 5.58
CA ALA A 75 3.20 -9.81 6.54
C ALA A 75 4.62 -9.41 6.11
N VAL A 76 5.34 -8.72 7.00
CA VAL A 76 6.71 -8.24 6.78
C VAL A 76 7.62 -8.64 7.95
N PRO A 77 7.93 -9.93 8.12
CA PRO A 77 8.78 -10.41 9.22
C PRO A 77 10.25 -10.01 9.05
N MET A 78 10.66 -9.64 7.83
CA MET A 78 12.02 -9.24 7.48
C MET A 78 12.06 -8.11 6.46
N HIS A 79 13.23 -7.50 6.27
CA HIS A 79 13.42 -6.38 5.32
C HIS A 79 13.10 -6.75 3.86
N THR A 80 13.45 -7.96 3.42
CA THR A 80 13.12 -8.43 2.06
C THR A 80 11.61 -8.52 1.85
N ALA A 81 10.90 -9.11 2.81
CA ALA A 81 9.44 -9.20 2.78
C ALA A 81 8.80 -7.80 2.79
N LEU A 82 9.36 -6.81 3.50
CA LEU A 82 8.90 -5.43 3.46
C LEU A 82 8.93 -4.83 2.06
N ARG A 83 10.07 -4.94 1.36
CA ARG A 83 10.22 -4.40 0.00
C ARG A 83 9.24 -5.03 -0.99
N LEU A 84 9.10 -6.36 -0.93
CA LEU A 84 8.13 -7.09 -1.75
C LEU A 84 6.69 -6.69 -1.40
N GLY A 85 6.40 -6.56 -0.11
CA GLY A 85 5.10 -6.14 0.39
C GLY A 85 4.69 -4.74 -0.07
N VAL A 86 5.62 -3.79 -0.19
CA VAL A 86 5.34 -2.47 -0.75
C VAL A 86 4.90 -2.56 -2.22
N ALA A 87 5.54 -3.43 -3.01
CA ALA A 87 5.13 -3.67 -4.40
C ALA A 87 3.75 -4.34 -4.48
N VAL A 88 3.47 -5.32 -3.62
CA VAL A 88 2.14 -5.94 -3.49
C VAL A 88 1.08 -4.90 -3.14
N ALA A 89 1.36 -4.04 -2.16
CA ALA A 89 0.44 -2.98 -1.76
C ALA A 89 0.11 -2.03 -2.91
N ALA A 90 1.09 -1.67 -3.73
CA ALA A 90 0.87 -0.83 -4.91
C ALA A 90 -0.05 -1.52 -5.93
N THR A 91 0.14 -2.82 -6.17
CA THR A 91 -0.73 -3.60 -7.06
C THR A 91 -2.16 -3.69 -6.53
N VAL A 92 -2.34 -4.04 -5.25
CA VAL A 92 -3.65 -4.09 -4.59
C VAL A 92 -4.35 -2.74 -4.68
N ARG A 93 -3.65 -1.64 -4.41
CA ARG A 93 -4.22 -0.28 -4.45
C ARG A 93 -4.69 0.14 -5.84
N ARG A 94 -4.03 -0.36 -6.90
CA ARG A 94 -4.42 -0.09 -8.28
C ARG A 94 -5.63 -0.92 -8.70
N ALA A 95 -5.67 -2.20 -8.32
CA ALA A 95 -6.74 -3.13 -8.67
C ALA A 95 -8.01 -2.93 -7.83
N ASN A 96 -7.85 -2.62 -6.53
CA ASN A 96 -8.94 -2.40 -5.59
C ASN A 96 -8.64 -1.16 -4.72
N PRO A 97 -8.96 0.06 -5.21
CA PRO A 97 -8.69 1.31 -4.48
C PRO A 97 -9.48 1.46 -3.18
N ALA A 98 -10.58 0.70 -3.02
CA ALA A 98 -11.45 0.71 -1.85
C ALA A 98 -10.94 -0.19 -0.71
N ALA A 99 -10.03 -1.13 -1.00
CA ALA A 99 -9.44 -1.99 0.02
C ALA A 99 -8.52 -1.18 0.96
N HIS A 100 -8.67 -1.41 2.26
CA HIS A 100 -7.71 -0.96 3.25
C HIS A 100 -6.50 -1.89 3.24
N VAL A 101 -5.29 -1.35 3.05
CA VAL A 101 -4.05 -2.13 3.08
C VAL A 101 -3.25 -1.75 4.31
N CYS A 102 -2.82 -2.74 5.08
CA CYS A 102 -1.95 -2.55 6.24
C CYS A 102 -0.78 -3.52 6.22
N PHE A 103 0.29 -3.16 6.93
CA PHE A 103 1.47 -3.98 7.12
C PHE A 103 1.56 -4.43 8.57
N TYR A 104 2.04 -5.65 8.80
CA TYR A 104 2.27 -6.15 10.14
C TYR A 104 3.50 -7.05 10.21
N GLY A 105 4.03 -7.25 11.41
CA GLY A 105 5.30 -7.93 11.66
C GLY A 105 6.38 -6.97 12.14
N LEU A 106 7.54 -7.52 12.50
CA LEU A 106 8.63 -6.77 13.14
C LEU A 106 9.03 -5.54 12.31
N TYR A 107 9.16 -5.70 10.99
CA TYR A 107 9.62 -4.62 10.13
C TYR A 107 8.54 -3.58 9.81
N ALA A 108 7.25 -3.87 10.01
CA ALA A 108 6.21 -2.85 9.90
C ALA A 108 6.38 -1.80 10.99
N THR A 109 6.63 -2.24 12.22
CA THR A 109 6.82 -1.35 13.38
C THR A 109 8.10 -0.52 13.22
N LEU A 110 9.21 -1.17 12.85
CA LEU A 110 10.50 -0.51 12.67
C LEU A 110 10.50 0.50 11.51
N ASN A 111 9.60 0.35 10.54
CA ASN A 111 9.53 1.20 9.34
C ASN A 111 8.21 1.98 9.25
N ALA A 112 7.52 2.20 10.38
CA ALA A 112 6.22 2.85 10.40
C ALA A 112 6.24 4.23 9.73
N GLY A 113 7.30 5.02 9.92
CA GLY A 113 7.44 6.33 9.26
C GLY A 113 7.50 6.24 7.73
N HIS A 114 8.21 5.25 7.19
CA HIS A 114 8.27 5.01 5.74
C HIS A 114 6.93 4.53 5.19
N LEU A 115 6.31 3.56 5.87
CA LEU A 115 5.03 2.98 5.47
C LEU A 115 3.88 4.00 5.56
N LEU A 116 3.83 4.80 6.62
CA LEU A 116 2.82 5.84 6.76
C LEU A 116 3.11 7.07 5.90
N GLY A 117 4.38 7.36 5.59
CA GLY A 117 4.79 8.40 4.66
C GLY A 117 4.27 8.15 3.24
N THR A 118 4.32 6.90 2.77
CA THR A 118 3.72 6.51 1.48
C THR A 118 2.18 6.49 1.54
N GLU A 119 1.57 6.18 2.69
CA GLU A 119 0.12 6.33 2.89
C GLU A 119 -0.34 7.79 2.91
N SER A 120 0.43 8.69 3.52
CA SER A 120 0.07 10.10 3.68
C SER A 120 0.27 10.92 2.40
N ALA A 121 1.16 10.48 1.50
CA ALA A 121 1.23 10.98 0.13
C ALA A 121 -0.06 10.70 -0.68
N ARG A 122 -0.93 9.77 -0.25
CA ARG A 122 -2.17 9.39 -0.96
C ARG A 122 -3.30 10.44 -0.88
N ARG A 123 -3.18 11.52 -0.08
CA ARG A 123 -4.26 12.53 0.05
C ARG A 123 -4.00 13.86 -0.66
N ARG A 124 -3.02 13.96 -1.57
CA ARG A 124 -2.83 15.16 -2.40
C ARG A 124 -2.14 14.79 -3.71
N ASP A 125 -2.91 14.27 -4.66
CA ASP A 125 -2.57 14.41 -6.09
C ASP A 125 -3.89 14.51 -6.85
N GLY A 126 -4.55 15.64 -6.60
CA GLY A 126 -5.77 16.08 -7.26
C GLY A 126 -5.69 17.59 -7.41
N GLU A 127 -4.64 18.07 -8.07
CA GLU A 127 -4.65 19.41 -8.66
C GLU A 127 -4.37 19.24 -10.15
N SER A 128 -5.42 19.37 -10.94
CA SER A 128 -5.32 19.48 -12.38
C SER A 128 -4.62 20.80 -12.71
N ALA A 129 -3.37 20.76 -13.15
CA ALA A 129 -2.78 21.90 -13.82
C ALA A 129 -3.45 22.06 -15.20
N SER A 130 -4.56 22.79 -15.25
CA SER A 130 -5.12 23.28 -16.51
C SER A 130 -4.24 24.41 -17.01
N SER A 131 -3.29 24.11 -17.88
CA SER A 131 -2.55 25.13 -18.63
C SER A 131 -3.39 25.57 -19.82
N SER A 132 -4.12 26.67 -19.67
CA SER A 132 -4.60 27.46 -20.80
C SER A 132 -4.75 28.92 -20.38
N SER A 133 -3.83 29.78 -20.81
CA SER A 133 -4.17 30.91 -21.67
C SER A 133 -2.97 31.83 -21.91
N THR A 134 -2.65 32.00 -23.19
CA THR A 134 -2.39 33.30 -23.85
C THR A 134 -1.09 34.03 -23.55
N GLY A 135 -0.17 33.93 -24.52
CA GLY A 135 0.82 34.96 -24.81
C GLY A 135 1.05 35.00 -26.33
N ARG A 136 0.47 35.98 -27.02
CA ARG A 136 0.71 36.27 -28.43
C ARG A 136 1.40 37.64 -28.54
N ALA A 137 2.41 37.68 -29.43
CA ALA A 137 2.89 38.82 -30.23
C ALA A 137 4.04 39.73 -29.71
N GLY A 138 4.97 40.00 -30.65
CA GLY A 138 5.82 41.22 -30.77
C GLY A 138 7.30 40.99 -30.45
N GLU A 139 8.16 40.55 -31.37
CA GLU A 139 8.91 41.30 -32.42
C GLU A 139 9.97 42.33 -31.96
N ALA A 140 11.11 42.26 -32.68
CA ALA A 140 12.25 43.19 -32.80
C ALA A 140 13.14 43.37 -31.55
N GLY A 141 14.47 43.25 -31.60
CA GLY A 141 15.44 43.44 -32.66
C GLY A 141 16.58 44.28 -32.07
N GLY A 142 17.84 43.87 -32.19
CA GLY A 142 18.97 44.68 -31.69
C GLY A 142 20.25 43.91 -31.41
N ASP A 143 21.06 43.76 -32.46
CA ASP A 143 22.49 43.42 -32.44
C ASP A 143 23.31 44.48 -31.68
N THR A 144 24.23 44.06 -30.80
CA THR A 144 25.56 44.69 -30.69
C THR A 144 26.56 43.79 -29.96
N THR A 145 27.62 43.39 -30.68
CA THR A 145 28.85 42.74 -30.20
C THR A 145 29.80 43.67 -29.40
N PRO A 146 30.86 43.15 -28.71
CA PRO A 146 31.45 43.70 -27.47
C PRO A 146 32.86 44.36 -27.59
N SER A 147 33.34 45.08 -26.55
CA SER A 147 34.79 45.24 -26.21
C SER A 147 35.08 46.09 -24.94
N PRO A 148 36.32 46.10 -24.37
CA PRO A 148 36.62 45.97 -22.93
C PRO A 148 37.31 47.23 -22.34
N LEU A 149 37.79 47.19 -21.08
CA LEU A 149 38.81 48.05 -20.41
C LEU A 149 38.67 47.85 -18.87
N SER A 150 39.65 47.85 -17.98
CA SER A 150 41.11 47.72 -17.97
C SER A 150 41.53 47.48 -16.50
N LEU A 151 42.62 46.74 -16.30
CA LEU A 151 43.35 46.60 -15.02
C LEU A 151 44.14 47.87 -14.68
N PRO A 152 44.60 47.98 -13.43
CA PRO A 152 46.02 48.10 -13.13
C PRO A 152 46.62 46.81 -12.56
#